data_AF-A0A2U8E507-F1
#
_entry.id   AF-A0A2U8E507-F1
#
_cell.length_a   1.000
_cell.length_b   1.000
_cell.length_c   1.000
_cell.angle_alpha   90.00
_cell.angle_beta   90.00
_cell.angle_gamma   90.00
#
_symmetry.space_group_name_H-M   'P 1'
#
loop_
_entity.id
_entity.type
_entity.pdbx_description
1 polymer ?
#
loop_
_entity_poly.entity_id
_entity_poly.type
_entity_poly.pdbx_seq_one_letter_code
_entity_poly.pdbx_strand_id
1 'polypeptide(L)'
;MANIPSLKDHWLDSCKEFESMTLQKKPVESVKKCWLRSNKTLTVTLAEFDTARVSMERDLTDFSNGKVSRKKLAEDLNKLAKRNASLKKMAKAHVEGLEDDIMSELLRVSKTDASGKSVYEKGLKFLKKEIDALLQVADANYASAAYSFAHLGEQIDALQRSAVLFEKQMTANIAKGAAVAAKLKAAAMAAKTPKDIAAVVTAYNSQIVQNAGRDINVLTVGLQKYCKKVNAPSQIADPVDAFYNFTKPWNEPATHKLTDNATAAQVLGKLKEFTEMLKKAAVFAPRVLHNI
;
A
#
# COMPACT_ATOMS: atom_id res chain seq x y z
N MET A 1 12.69 -8.28 -7.12
CA MET A 1 12.11 -7.20 -7.94
C MET A 1 12.13 -7.69 -9.38
N ALA A 2 11.00 -7.64 -10.09
CA ALA A 2 11.00 -7.92 -11.52
C ALA A 2 11.92 -6.91 -12.23
N ASN A 3 12.67 -7.36 -13.23
CA ASN A 3 13.53 -6.49 -14.01
C ASN A 3 12.61 -5.58 -14.84
N ILE A 4 12.37 -4.34 -14.41
CA ILE A 4 11.48 -3.46 -15.17
C ILE A 4 12.26 -2.93 -16.38
N PRO A 5 11.77 -3.16 -17.62
CA PRO A 5 12.47 -2.71 -18.82
C PRO A 5 12.71 -1.20 -18.79
N SER A 6 13.93 -0.82 -19.14
CA SER A 6 14.37 0.57 -19.28
C SER A 6 13.87 1.12 -20.61
N LEU A 7 13.03 2.16 -20.57
CA LEU A 7 12.52 2.80 -21.79
C LEU A 7 13.65 3.48 -22.56
N LYS A 8 14.65 4.00 -21.83
CA LYS A 8 15.87 4.54 -22.42
C LYS A 8 16.63 3.47 -23.21
N ASP A 9 16.81 2.27 -22.65
CA ASP A 9 17.59 1.24 -23.33
C ASP A 9 16.83 0.68 -24.54
N HIS A 10 15.50 0.51 -24.43
CA HIS A 10 14.64 0.21 -25.58
C HIS A 10 14.84 1.21 -26.71
N TRP A 11 14.79 2.52 -26.41
CA TRP A 11 15.02 3.56 -27.41
C TRP A 11 16.41 3.48 -28.07
N LEU A 12 17.45 3.21 -27.28
CA LEU A 12 18.81 3.05 -27.80
C LEU A 12 18.94 1.83 -28.72
N ASP A 13 18.19 0.76 -28.45
CA ASP A 13 18.18 -0.43 -29.29
C ASP A 13 17.39 -0.19 -30.59
N SER A 14 16.24 0.49 -30.52
CA SER A 14 15.52 0.96 -31.72
C SER A 14 16.42 1.85 -32.60
N CYS A 15 17.23 2.71 -31.98
CA CYS A 15 18.21 3.53 -32.69
C CYS A 15 19.25 2.69 -33.44
N LYS A 16 19.78 1.63 -32.82
CA LYS A 16 20.75 0.72 -33.47
C LYS A 16 20.11 -0.07 -34.61
N GLU A 17 18.88 -0.53 -34.41
CA GLU A 17 18.11 -1.25 -35.43
C GLU A 17 17.85 -0.36 -36.66
N PHE A 18 17.51 0.91 -36.43
CA PHE A 18 17.42 1.90 -37.51
C PHE A 18 18.74 2.01 -38.29
N GLU A 19 19.87 2.18 -37.61
CA GLU A 19 21.17 2.33 -38.28
C GLU A 19 21.56 1.06 -39.05
N SER A 20 21.25 -0.12 -38.50
CA SER A 20 21.48 -1.41 -39.17
C SER A 20 20.60 -1.60 -40.41
N MET A 21 19.32 -1.22 -40.34
CA MET A 21 18.37 -1.37 -41.43
C MET A 21 18.65 -0.39 -42.57
N THR A 22 19.01 0.85 -42.24
CA THR A 22 19.16 1.93 -43.23
C THR A 22 20.58 2.12 -43.73
N LEU A 23 21.58 1.59 -43.00
CA LEU A 23 23.00 1.90 -43.16
C LEU A 23 23.30 3.41 -43.06
N GLN A 24 22.40 4.18 -42.46
CA GLN A 24 22.51 5.61 -42.25
C GLN A 24 22.43 5.95 -40.77
N LYS A 25 22.94 7.13 -40.41
CA LYS A 25 22.85 7.62 -39.04
C LYS A 25 21.42 8.06 -38.72
N LYS A 26 20.99 7.78 -37.49
CA LYS A 26 19.68 8.23 -37.01
C LYS A 26 19.61 9.77 -36.98
N PRO A 27 18.39 10.34 -37.14
CA PRO A 27 18.17 11.77 -36.94
C PRO A 27 18.60 12.24 -35.55
N VAL A 28 19.04 13.49 -35.47
CA VAL A 28 19.49 14.09 -34.21
C VAL A 28 18.28 14.33 -33.30
N GLU A 29 18.35 13.88 -32.06
CA GLU A 29 17.28 14.02 -31.03
C GLU A 29 17.08 15.46 -30.52
N SER A 30 17.73 16.45 -31.13
CA SER A 30 17.71 17.82 -30.64
C SER A 30 16.53 18.59 -31.19
N VAL A 31 15.77 19.24 -30.31
CA VAL A 31 14.81 20.28 -30.69
C VAL A 31 15.60 21.48 -31.19
N LYS A 32 15.28 22.00 -32.39
CA LYS A 32 15.96 23.16 -33.01
C LYS A 32 16.19 24.26 -31.96
N LYS A 33 17.46 24.68 -31.83
CA LYS A 33 17.98 25.62 -30.82
C LYS A 33 17.15 26.92 -30.73
N CYS A 34 16.33 27.05 -29.70
CA CYS A 34 16.04 28.34 -29.09
C CYS A 34 17.15 28.61 -28.07
N TRP A 35 17.87 29.72 -28.22
CA TRP A 35 19.11 30.12 -27.53
C TRP A 35 19.11 30.07 -25.98
N LEU A 36 18.02 29.66 -25.32
CA LEU A 36 17.84 29.68 -23.87
C LEU A 36 17.28 28.38 -23.25
N ARG A 37 17.22 27.25 -23.97
CA ARG A 37 16.65 26.00 -23.42
C ARG A 37 17.66 24.85 -23.40
N SER A 38 17.63 24.09 -22.29
CA SER A 38 18.52 22.97 -22.00
C SER A 38 18.62 21.98 -23.17
N ASN A 39 19.83 21.48 -23.46
CA ASN A 39 20.12 20.38 -24.40
C ASN A 39 19.52 19.04 -23.95
N LYS A 40 18.20 18.98 -23.78
CA LYS A 40 17.49 17.81 -23.29
C LYS A 40 17.04 16.98 -24.48
N THR A 41 17.58 15.78 -24.61
CA THR A 41 17.23 14.83 -25.68
C THR A 41 16.10 13.90 -25.25
N LEU A 42 15.52 13.17 -26.21
CA LEU A 42 14.56 12.11 -25.92
C LEU A 42 15.19 11.05 -24.99
N THR A 43 16.42 10.62 -25.28
CA THR A 43 17.18 9.69 -24.42
C THR A 43 17.28 10.18 -22.97
N VAL A 44 17.59 11.47 -22.75
CA VAL A 44 17.69 12.04 -21.40
C VAL A 44 16.33 12.06 -20.71
N THR A 45 15.26 12.42 -21.42
CA THR A 45 13.90 12.44 -20.83
C THR A 45 13.38 11.06 -20.48
N LEU A 46 13.69 10.04 -21.29
CA LEU A 46 13.40 8.64 -20.98
C LEU A 46 14.14 8.19 -19.72
N ALA A 47 15.44 8.48 -19.61
CA ALA A 47 16.25 8.14 -18.44
C ALA A 47 15.73 8.77 -17.13
N GLU A 48 15.30 10.04 -17.20
CA GLU A 48 14.68 10.72 -16.06
C GLU A 48 13.33 10.11 -15.67
N PHE A 49 12.54 9.66 -16.65
CA PHE A 49 11.29 8.93 -16.40
C PHE A 49 11.57 7.58 -15.74
N ASP A 50 12.50 6.79 -16.28
CA ASP A 50 12.91 5.49 -15.72
C ASP A 50 13.37 5.65 -14.26
N THR A 51 14.18 6.65 -13.98
CA THR A 51 14.66 6.97 -12.62
C THR A 51 13.50 7.31 -11.68
N ALA A 52 12.55 8.14 -12.13
CA ALA A 52 11.39 8.50 -11.33
C ALA A 52 10.47 7.28 -11.07
N ARG A 53 10.31 6.41 -12.08
CA ARG A 53 9.51 5.18 -11.98
C ARG A 53 10.11 4.21 -10.96
N VAL A 54 11.41 3.93 -11.05
CA VAL A 54 12.11 3.04 -10.10
C VAL A 54 12.01 3.59 -8.66
N SER A 55 12.15 4.91 -8.48
CA SER A 55 11.96 5.53 -7.17
C SER A 55 10.53 5.33 -6.65
N MET A 56 9.52 5.52 -7.49
CA MET A 56 8.12 5.35 -7.11
C MET A 56 7.79 3.91 -6.72
N GLU A 57 8.26 2.92 -7.48
CA GLU A 57 8.02 1.49 -7.19
C GLU A 57 8.71 1.04 -5.89
N ARG A 58 9.94 1.50 -5.64
CA ARG A 58 10.61 1.27 -4.37
C ARG A 58 9.81 1.88 -3.23
N ASP A 59 9.41 3.15 -3.38
CA ASP A 59 8.73 3.87 -2.31
C ASP A 59 7.31 3.33 -2.06
N LEU A 60 6.62 2.75 -3.07
CA LEU A 60 5.36 1.98 -2.90
C LEU A 60 5.57 0.71 -2.07
N THR A 61 6.68 0.01 -2.31
CA THR A 61 7.06 -1.18 -1.53
C THR A 61 7.40 -0.78 -0.10
N ASP A 62 8.19 0.26 0.07
CA ASP A 62 8.63 0.75 1.38
C ASP A 62 7.49 1.38 2.19
N PHE A 63 6.50 1.99 1.53
CA PHE A 63 5.27 2.46 2.16
C PHE A 63 4.44 1.31 2.73
N SER A 64 4.33 0.20 1.99
CA SER A 64 3.67 -1.02 2.49
C SER A 64 4.40 -1.62 3.70
N ASN A 65 5.68 -1.29 3.87
CA ASN A 65 6.50 -1.65 5.03
C ASN A 65 6.59 -0.54 6.09
N GLY A 66 5.84 0.57 5.93
CA GLY A 66 5.82 1.69 6.87
C GLY A 66 7.06 2.57 6.91
N LYS A 67 7.99 2.41 5.96
CA LYS A 67 9.25 3.16 5.91
C LYS A 67 9.14 4.51 5.21
N VAL A 68 8.11 4.70 4.40
CA VAL A 68 7.84 5.91 3.64
C VAL A 68 6.51 6.48 4.08
N SER A 69 6.35 7.81 4.06
CA SER A 69 5.10 8.48 4.39
C SER A 69 4.21 8.68 3.16
N ARG A 70 2.89 8.84 3.36
CA ARG A 70 1.94 9.15 2.28
C ARG A 70 2.31 10.44 1.55
N LYS A 71 2.85 11.43 2.27
CA LYS A 71 3.34 12.68 1.70
C LYS A 71 4.49 12.46 0.73
N LYS A 72 5.48 11.67 1.12
CA LYS A 72 6.63 11.34 0.27
C LYS A 72 6.18 10.59 -1.00
N LEU A 73 5.31 9.60 -0.87
CA LEU A 73 4.71 8.92 -2.02
C LEU A 73 3.98 9.88 -2.97
N ALA A 74 3.22 10.84 -2.43
CA ALA A 74 2.54 11.84 -3.26
C ALA A 74 3.54 12.76 -3.99
N GLU A 75 4.66 13.11 -3.36
CA GLU A 75 5.75 13.86 -3.98
C GLU A 75 6.40 13.08 -5.13
N ASP A 76 6.65 11.78 -4.96
CA ASP A 76 7.24 10.94 -6.00
C ASP A 76 6.26 10.64 -7.15
N LEU A 77 4.97 10.44 -6.85
CA LEU A 77 3.93 10.32 -7.88
C LEU A 77 3.84 11.62 -8.72
N ASN A 78 3.89 12.78 -8.06
CA ASN A 78 3.95 14.08 -8.74
C ASN A 78 5.22 14.25 -9.58
N LYS A 79 6.37 13.77 -9.08
CA LYS A 79 7.62 13.78 -9.82
C LYS A 79 7.51 12.90 -11.08
N LEU A 80 6.97 11.69 -10.96
CA LEU A 80 6.72 10.78 -12.08
C LEU A 80 5.76 11.41 -13.10
N ALA A 81 4.66 12.03 -12.65
CA ALA A 81 3.73 12.75 -13.51
C ALA A 81 4.41 13.87 -14.32
N LYS A 82 5.26 14.68 -13.66
CA LYS A 82 6.04 15.74 -14.32
C LYS A 82 7.01 15.17 -15.35
N ARG A 83 7.66 14.03 -15.07
CA ARG A 83 8.56 13.38 -16.04
C ARG A 83 7.79 12.78 -17.21
N ASN A 84 6.63 12.18 -16.98
CA ASN A 84 5.76 11.69 -18.05
C ASN A 84 5.33 12.83 -18.98
N ALA A 85 4.88 13.96 -18.43
CA ALA A 85 4.52 15.14 -19.21
C ALA A 85 5.72 15.72 -19.99
N SER A 86 6.90 15.77 -19.37
CA SER A 86 8.13 16.19 -20.06
C SER A 86 8.50 15.24 -21.19
N LEU A 87 8.35 13.94 -21.00
CA LEU A 87 8.61 12.92 -22.02
C LEU A 87 7.66 13.09 -23.21
N LYS A 88 6.34 13.22 -22.97
CA LYS A 88 5.36 13.49 -24.03
C LYS A 88 5.69 14.72 -24.87
N LYS A 89 6.08 15.81 -24.20
CA LYS A 89 6.48 17.04 -24.89
C LYS A 89 7.72 16.84 -25.76
N MET A 90 8.70 16.10 -25.26
CA MET A 90 9.93 15.81 -26.01
C MET A 90 9.68 14.86 -27.18
N ALA A 91 8.93 13.78 -26.94
CA ALA A 91 8.55 12.81 -27.95
C ALA A 91 7.76 13.47 -29.09
N LYS A 92 6.78 14.32 -28.78
CA LYS A 92 6.03 15.09 -29.78
C LYS A 92 6.97 15.93 -30.66
N ALA A 93 7.87 16.70 -30.05
CA ALA A 93 8.83 17.52 -30.79
C ALA A 93 9.78 16.68 -31.66
N HIS A 94 10.16 15.48 -31.20
CA HIS A 94 11.00 14.57 -31.99
C HIS A 94 10.23 13.95 -33.16
N VAL A 95 8.97 13.55 -32.96
CA VAL A 95 8.09 13.03 -34.02
C VAL A 95 7.83 14.09 -35.10
N GLU A 96 7.58 15.34 -34.72
CA GLU A 96 7.45 16.46 -35.69
C GLU A 96 8.73 16.59 -36.54
N GLY A 97 9.91 16.47 -35.94
CA GLY A 97 11.18 16.46 -36.69
C GLY A 97 11.33 15.27 -37.63
N LEU A 98 10.89 14.07 -37.21
CA LEU A 98 10.89 12.89 -38.08
C LEU A 98 9.93 13.05 -39.27
N GLU A 99 8.79 13.71 -39.09
CA GLU A 99 7.83 13.98 -40.16
C GLU A 99 8.41 14.94 -41.20
N ASP A 100 9.10 16.00 -40.77
CA ASP A 100 9.84 16.90 -41.66
C ASP A 100 10.91 16.15 -42.48
N ASP A 101 11.64 15.24 -41.85
CA ASP A 101 12.67 14.41 -42.49
C ASP A 101 12.04 13.42 -43.50
N ILE A 102 10.90 12.80 -43.16
CA ILE A 102 10.15 11.92 -44.06
C ILE A 102 9.69 12.70 -45.30
N MET A 103 9.11 13.89 -45.12
CA MET A 103 8.64 14.71 -46.22
C MET A 103 9.80 15.15 -47.13
N SER A 104 10.93 15.52 -46.54
CA SER A 104 12.15 15.89 -47.28
C SER A 104 12.68 14.72 -48.11
N GLU A 105 12.68 13.51 -47.55
CA GLU A 105 13.11 12.30 -48.25
C GLU A 105 12.15 11.91 -49.39
N LEU A 106 10.84 12.03 -49.18
CA LEU A 106 9.84 11.79 -50.23
C LEU A 106 10.04 12.74 -51.43
N LEU A 107 10.28 14.03 -51.17
CA LEU A 107 10.58 15.02 -52.20
C LEU A 107 11.90 14.76 -52.94
N ARG A 108 12.87 14.12 -52.27
CA ARG A 108 14.15 13.71 -52.88
C ARG A 108 13.94 12.53 -53.82
N VAL A 109 13.28 11.48 -53.34
CA VAL A 109 13.04 10.24 -54.09
C VAL A 109 12.15 10.49 -55.31
N SER A 110 11.12 11.33 -55.20
CA SER A 110 10.26 11.69 -56.32
C SER A 110 10.99 12.38 -57.49
N LYS A 111 12.19 12.93 -57.24
CA LYS A 111 13.04 13.54 -58.27
C LYS A 111 13.99 12.55 -58.96
N THR A 112 14.23 11.38 -58.37
CA THR A 112 15.27 10.45 -58.82
C THR A 112 14.76 9.07 -59.22
N ASP A 113 13.62 8.60 -58.70
CA ASP A 113 13.07 7.28 -59.06
C ASP A 113 11.57 7.19 -58.71
N ALA A 114 10.72 6.84 -59.69
CA ALA A 114 9.27 7.02 -59.59
C ALA A 114 8.50 5.88 -58.85
N SER A 115 9.17 4.82 -58.39
CA SER A 115 8.46 3.60 -57.95
C SER A 115 8.88 2.96 -56.62
N GLY A 116 9.91 3.45 -55.90
CA GLY A 116 10.38 2.82 -54.66
C GLY A 116 10.38 3.74 -53.45
N LYS A 117 9.67 3.38 -52.36
CA LYS A 117 9.88 4.00 -51.03
C LYS A 117 11.30 3.72 -50.56
N SER A 118 12.06 4.74 -50.16
CA SER A 118 13.44 4.54 -49.72
C SER A 118 13.50 3.73 -48.41
N VAL A 119 14.56 2.94 -48.24
CA VAL A 119 14.80 2.19 -46.98
C VAL A 119 14.91 3.15 -45.79
N TYR A 120 15.44 4.36 -46.03
CA TYR A 120 15.51 5.42 -45.04
C TYR A 120 14.12 5.92 -44.61
N GLU A 121 13.20 6.17 -45.54
CA GLU A 121 11.80 6.52 -45.23
C GLU A 121 11.12 5.45 -44.34
N LYS A 122 11.35 4.16 -44.65
CA LYS A 122 10.85 3.05 -43.83
C LYS A 122 11.45 3.08 -42.42
N GLY A 123 12.75 3.37 -42.31
CA GLY A 123 13.43 3.57 -41.03
C GLY A 123 12.86 4.70 -40.19
N LEU A 124 12.58 5.86 -40.79
CA LEU A 124 12.01 7.00 -40.07
C LEU A 124 10.61 6.67 -39.54
N LYS A 125 9.79 5.97 -40.35
CA LYS A 125 8.47 5.47 -39.92
C LYS A 125 8.56 4.44 -38.80
N PHE A 126 9.60 3.59 -38.81
CA PHE A 126 9.89 2.68 -37.71
C PHE A 126 10.21 3.44 -36.42
N LEU A 127 11.14 4.41 -36.44
CA LEU A 127 11.46 5.22 -35.26
C LEU A 127 10.25 5.97 -34.70
N LYS A 128 9.40 6.54 -35.57
CA LYS A 128 8.15 7.17 -35.16
C LYS A 128 7.24 6.19 -34.39
N LYS A 129 7.06 4.98 -34.92
CA LYS A 129 6.26 3.92 -34.28
C LYS A 129 6.85 3.52 -32.92
N GLU A 130 8.17 3.43 -32.81
CA GLU A 130 8.84 3.11 -31.54
C GLU A 130 8.64 4.21 -30.50
N ILE A 131 8.68 5.50 -30.89
CA ILE A 131 8.36 6.60 -29.98
C ILE A 131 6.93 6.50 -29.45
N ASP A 132 5.96 6.21 -30.33
CA ASP A 132 4.55 6.03 -29.92
C ASP A 132 4.39 4.86 -28.95
N ALA A 133 5.08 3.74 -29.19
CA ALA A 133 5.09 2.58 -28.29
C ALA A 133 5.69 2.94 -26.92
N LEU A 134 6.82 3.64 -26.89
CA LEU A 134 7.45 4.10 -25.64
C LEU A 134 6.52 5.01 -24.82
N LEU A 135 5.78 5.90 -25.48
CA LEU A 135 4.79 6.76 -24.82
C LEU A 135 3.63 5.96 -24.21
N GLN A 136 3.13 4.95 -24.91
CA GLN A 136 2.08 4.07 -24.37
C GLN A 136 2.56 3.32 -23.13
N VAL A 137 3.79 2.81 -23.14
CA VAL A 137 4.36 2.13 -21.98
C VAL A 137 4.60 3.11 -20.82
N ALA A 138 5.10 4.32 -21.09
CA ALA A 138 5.26 5.35 -20.07
C ALA A 138 3.93 5.75 -19.41
N ASP A 139 2.86 5.88 -20.21
CA ASP A 139 1.52 6.17 -19.71
C ASP A 139 0.95 5.03 -18.87
N ALA A 140 1.11 3.79 -19.32
CA ALA A 140 0.70 2.61 -18.56
C ALA A 140 1.43 2.53 -17.22
N ASN A 141 2.74 2.79 -17.20
CA ASN A 141 3.55 2.80 -15.98
C ASN A 141 3.10 3.89 -15.01
N TYR A 142 2.84 5.11 -15.50
CA TYR A 142 2.31 6.18 -14.65
C TYR A 142 0.91 5.84 -14.11
N ALA A 143 0.00 5.37 -14.96
CA ALA A 143 -1.35 5.00 -14.56
C ALA A 143 -1.36 3.88 -13.51
N SER A 144 -0.51 2.87 -13.68
CA SER A 144 -0.33 1.78 -12.72
C SER A 144 0.17 2.27 -11.36
N ALA A 145 1.17 3.18 -11.35
CA ALA A 145 1.67 3.79 -10.12
C ALA A 145 0.60 4.67 -9.43
N ALA A 146 -0.15 5.45 -10.21
CA ALA A 146 -1.24 6.27 -9.69
C ALA A 146 -2.37 5.43 -9.08
N TYR A 147 -2.77 4.35 -9.76
CA TYR A 147 -3.75 3.39 -9.26
C TYR A 147 -3.28 2.74 -7.95
N SER A 148 -2.03 2.28 -7.90
CA SER A 148 -1.45 1.65 -6.70
C SER A 148 -1.41 2.61 -5.52
N PHE A 149 -1.02 3.87 -5.74
CA PHE A 149 -1.05 4.90 -4.71
C PHE A 149 -2.46 5.18 -4.18
N ALA A 150 -3.44 5.33 -5.07
CA ALA A 150 -4.83 5.56 -4.68
C ALA A 150 -5.39 4.38 -3.88
N HIS A 151 -5.17 3.15 -4.36
CA HIS A 151 -5.63 1.94 -3.69
C HIS A 151 -5.05 1.77 -2.29
N LEU A 152 -3.74 2.00 -2.12
CA LEU A 152 -3.09 1.98 -0.81
C LEU A 152 -3.63 3.08 0.12
N GLY A 153 -3.92 4.26 -0.43
CA GLY A 153 -4.57 5.35 0.30
C GLY A 153 -5.94 4.95 0.84
N GLU A 154 -6.79 4.34 0.01
CA GLU A 154 -8.11 3.84 0.42
C GLU A 154 -8.02 2.76 1.51
N GLN A 155 -7.06 1.84 1.39
CA GLN A 155 -6.82 0.80 2.40
C GLN A 155 -6.44 1.40 3.76
N ILE A 156 -5.57 2.42 3.79
CA ILE A 156 -5.17 3.10 5.02
C ILE A 156 -6.32 3.89 5.61
N ASP A 157 -7.05 4.67 4.80
CA ASP A 157 -8.19 5.45 5.28
C ASP A 157 -9.26 4.51 5.88
N ALA A 158 -9.41 3.30 5.32
CA ALA A 158 -10.31 2.28 5.85
C ALA A 158 -9.78 1.56 7.11
N LEU A 159 -8.47 1.35 7.22
CA LEU A 159 -7.80 0.89 8.45
C LEU A 159 -7.98 1.90 9.58
N GLN A 160 -7.78 3.19 9.33
CA GLN A 160 -7.98 4.26 10.32
C GLN A 160 -9.42 4.27 10.83
N ARG A 161 -10.41 4.20 9.93
CA ARG A 161 -11.83 4.10 10.33
C ARG A 161 -12.11 2.88 11.19
N SER A 162 -11.55 1.72 10.81
CA SER A 162 -11.70 0.48 11.57
C SER A 162 -11.04 0.57 12.94
N ALA A 163 -9.86 1.21 13.04
CA ALA A 163 -9.14 1.41 14.29
C ALA A 163 -9.84 2.38 15.24
N VAL A 164 -10.39 3.49 14.74
CA VAL A 164 -11.21 4.41 15.54
C VAL A 164 -12.46 3.71 16.10
N LEU A 165 -13.13 2.92 15.27
CA LEU A 165 -14.30 2.16 15.71
C LEU A 165 -13.91 1.10 16.75
N PHE A 166 -12.81 0.39 16.51
CA PHE A 166 -12.24 -0.58 17.44
C PHE A 166 -11.90 0.07 18.78
N GLU A 167 -11.19 1.19 18.80
CA GLU A 167 -10.82 1.90 20.04
C GLU A 167 -12.06 2.30 20.83
N LYS A 168 -13.05 2.90 20.17
CA LYS A 168 -14.32 3.31 20.81
C LYS A 168 -15.04 2.12 21.44
N GLN A 169 -15.19 1.03 20.69
CA GLN A 169 -15.89 -0.18 21.16
C GLN A 169 -15.09 -0.90 22.27
N MET A 170 -13.77 -0.97 22.12
CA MET A 170 -12.87 -1.59 23.09
C MET A 170 -12.89 -0.81 24.40
N THR A 171 -12.85 0.52 24.36
CA THR A 171 -12.94 1.39 25.54
C THR A 171 -14.25 1.19 26.30
N ALA A 172 -15.37 1.12 25.58
CA ALA A 172 -16.68 0.84 26.17
C ALA A 172 -16.72 -0.54 26.83
N ASN A 173 -16.18 -1.57 26.17
CA ASN A 173 -16.13 -2.94 26.70
C ASN A 173 -15.18 -3.08 27.89
N ILE A 174 -14.07 -2.33 27.92
CA ILE A 174 -13.18 -2.27 29.08
C ILE A 174 -13.91 -1.66 30.28
N ALA A 175 -14.61 -0.53 30.10
CA ALA A 175 -15.35 0.11 31.17
C ALA A 175 -16.46 -0.81 31.72
N LYS A 176 -17.24 -1.44 30.82
CA LYS A 176 -18.26 -2.43 31.18
C LYS A 176 -17.64 -3.61 31.94
N GLY A 177 -16.54 -4.17 31.44
CA GLY A 177 -15.83 -5.28 32.06
C GLY A 177 -15.30 -4.92 33.46
N ALA A 178 -14.71 -3.73 33.61
CA ALA A 178 -14.20 -3.26 34.90
C ALA A 178 -15.31 -3.10 35.94
N ALA A 179 -16.47 -2.56 35.54
CA ALA A 179 -17.63 -2.42 36.43
C ALA A 179 -18.17 -3.78 36.90
N VAL A 180 -18.30 -4.74 35.98
CA VAL A 180 -18.71 -6.12 36.30
C VAL A 180 -17.70 -6.78 37.23
N ALA A 181 -16.40 -6.66 36.93
CA ALA A 181 -15.34 -7.25 37.75
C ALA A 181 -15.32 -6.67 39.17
N ALA A 182 -15.52 -5.37 39.32
CA ALA A 182 -15.62 -4.72 40.63
C ALA A 182 -16.84 -5.22 41.43
N LYS A 183 -18.02 -5.33 40.79
CA LYS A 183 -19.23 -5.86 41.42
C LYS A 183 -19.04 -7.31 41.88
N LEU A 184 -18.48 -8.16 41.02
CA LEU A 184 -18.23 -9.56 41.35
C LEU A 184 -17.14 -9.73 42.41
N LYS A 185 -16.13 -8.87 42.44
CA LYS A 185 -15.11 -8.86 43.48
C LYS A 185 -15.72 -8.58 44.85
N ALA A 186 -16.58 -7.57 44.95
CA ALA A 186 -17.28 -7.26 46.20
C ALA A 186 -18.19 -8.43 46.63
N ALA A 187 -18.93 -9.03 45.68
CA ALA A 187 -19.78 -10.19 45.95
C ALA A 187 -18.96 -11.42 46.41
N ALA A 188 -17.82 -11.69 45.79
CA ALA A 188 -16.93 -12.80 46.16
C ALA A 188 -16.32 -12.60 47.55
N MET A 189 -15.95 -11.38 47.93
CA MET A 189 -15.44 -11.07 49.27
C MET A 189 -16.51 -11.18 50.36
N ALA A 190 -17.78 -10.92 50.02
CA ALA A 190 -18.90 -10.99 50.95
C ALA A 190 -19.53 -12.40 51.06
N ALA A 191 -19.23 -13.30 50.12
CA ALA A 191 -19.79 -14.65 50.09
C ALA A 191 -19.25 -15.52 51.25
N LYS A 192 -20.13 -15.92 52.16
CA LYS A 192 -19.78 -16.72 53.36
C LYS A 192 -20.34 -18.14 53.33
N THR A 193 -21.35 -18.39 52.49
CA THR A 193 -22.00 -19.70 52.38
C THR A 193 -21.69 -20.36 51.03
N PRO A 194 -21.76 -21.70 50.92
CA PRO A 194 -21.62 -22.39 49.63
C PRO A 194 -22.60 -21.90 48.56
N LYS A 195 -23.82 -21.53 48.97
CA LYS A 195 -24.85 -21.00 48.07
C LYS A 195 -24.45 -19.65 47.47
N ASP A 196 -23.88 -18.75 48.29
CA ASP A 196 -23.40 -17.45 47.82
C ASP A 196 -22.22 -17.61 46.87
N ILE A 197 -21.29 -18.52 47.18
CA ILE A 197 -20.13 -18.82 46.34
C ILE A 197 -20.59 -19.37 44.98
N ALA A 198 -21.52 -20.33 44.97
CA ALA A 198 -22.07 -20.86 43.72
C ALA A 198 -22.72 -19.77 42.86
N ALA A 199 -23.49 -18.86 43.45
CA ALA A 199 -24.10 -17.74 42.74
C ALA A 199 -23.03 -16.80 42.12
N VAL A 200 -21.95 -16.53 42.84
CA VAL A 200 -20.82 -15.73 42.35
C VAL A 200 -20.08 -16.45 41.21
N VAL A 201 -19.88 -17.76 41.29
CA VAL A 201 -19.27 -18.58 40.22
C VAL A 201 -20.13 -18.53 38.95
N THR A 202 -21.45 -18.72 39.08
CA THR A 202 -22.39 -18.59 37.95
C THR A 202 -22.35 -17.19 37.34
N ALA A 203 -22.32 -16.15 38.17
CA ALA A 203 -22.25 -14.76 37.72
C ALA A 203 -20.93 -14.44 37.01
N TYR A 204 -19.80 -14.96 37.51
CA TYR A 204 -18.51 -14.85 36.85
C TYR A 204 -18.52 -15.52 35.47
N ASN A 205 -18.98 -16.76 35.39
CA ASN A 205 -19.00 -17.52 34.12
C ASN A 205 -19.91 -16.85 33.06
N SER A 206 -21.06 -16.32 33.48
CA SER A 206 -22.02 -15.66 32.56
C SER A 206 -21.63 -14.23 32.18
N GLN A 207 -21.12 -13.42 33.12
CA GLN A 207 -20.88 -11.99 32.89
C GLN A 207 -19.43 -11.67 32.46
N ILE A 208 -18.45 -12.47 32.89
CA ILE A 208 -17.05 -12.28 32.49
C ILE A 208 -16.76 -13.15 31.26
N VAL A 209 -16.85 -14.48 31.39
CA VAL A 209 -16.39 -15.39 30.32
C VAL A 209 -17.29 -15.32 29.09
N GLN A 210 -18.62 -15.45 29.26
CA GLN A 210 -19.55 -15.47 28.14
C GLN A 210 -19.87 -14.10 27.54
N ASN A 211 -19.46 -13.01 28.20
CA ASN A 211 -19.83 -11.64 27.83
C ASN A 211 -18.58 -10.75 27.73
N ALA A 212 -18.13 -10.11 28.82
CA ALA A 212 -17.09 -9.07 28.72
C ALA A 212 -15.74 -9.55 28.12
N GLY A 213 -15.26 -10.74 28.48
CA GLY A 213 -14.04 -11.33 27.92
C GLY A 213 -14.20 -11.74 26.45
N ARG A 214 -15.36 -12.33 26.12
CA ARG A 214 -15.71 -12.69 24.74
C ARG A 214 -15.82 -11.46 23.85
N ASP A 215 -16.49 -10.41 24.30
CA ASP A 215 -16.68 -9.16 23.56
C ASP A 215 -15.32 -8.55 23.16
N ILE A 216 -14.37 -8.49 24.10
CA ILE A 216 -13.01 -8.01 23.85
C ILE A 216 -12.30 -8.88 22.80
N ASN A 217 -12.36 -10.20 22.92
CA ASN A 217 -11.74 -11.07 21.93
C ASN A 217 -12.40 -10.94 20.55
N VAL A 218 -13.73 -10.84 20.47
CA VAL A 218 -14.45 -10.71 19.19
C VAL A 218 -14.04 -9.42 18.47
N LEU A 219 -13.90 -8.31 19.19
CA LEU A 219 -13.38 -7.07 18.61
C LEU A 219 -11.96 -7.25 18.08
N THR A 220 -11.08 -7.90 18.83
CA THR A 220 -9.69 -8.16 18.42
C THR A 220 -9.62 -9.09 17.20
N VAL A 221 -10.45 -10.12 17.13
CA VAL A 221 -10.59 -11.00 15.95
C VAL A 221 -11.06 -10.21 14.73
N GLY A 222 -12.03 -9.32 14.92
CA GLY A 222 -12.53 -8.44 13.85
C GLY A 222 -11.41 -7.58 13.27
N LEU A 223 -10.65 -6.91 14.14
CA LEU A 223 -9.49 -6.10 13.74
C LEU A 223 -8.43 -6.96 13.04
N GLN A 224 -8.07 -8.12 13.60
CA GLN A 224 -7.09 -9.03 13.02
C GLN A 224 -7.48 -9.50 11.61
N LYS A 225 -8.73 -9.95 11.42
CA LYS A 225 -9.24 -10.36 10.11
C LYS A 225 -9.20 -9.21 9.11
N TYR A 226 -9.49 -8.00 9.57
CA TYR A 226 -9.44 -6.82 8.73
C TYR A 226 -8.00 -6.50 8.32
N CYS A 227 -7.05 -6.48 9.26
CA CYS A 227 -5.62 -6.30 8.96
C CYS A 227 -5.12 -7.32 7.92
N LYS A 228 -5.52 -8.59 8.02
CA LYS A 228 -5.18 -9.62 7.03
C LYS A 228 -5.83 -9.37 5.67
N LYS A 229 -7.10 -8.97 5.66
CA LYS A 229 -7.85 -8.68 4.42
C LYS A 229 -7.21 -7.57 3.60
N VAL A 230 -6.67 -6.55 4.26
CA VAL A 230 -6.06 -5.38 3.60
C VAL A 230 -4.54 -5.48 3.49
N ASN A 231 -3.94 -6.63 3.81
CA ASN A 231 -2.49 -6.83 3.87
C ASN A 231 -1.79 -5.69 4.65
N ALA A 232 -2.31 -5.39 5.85
CA ALA A 232 -1.79 -4.30 6.67
C ALA A 232 -0.27 -4.47 6.90
N PRO A 233 0.50 -3.37 6.90
CA PRO A 233 1.92 -3.39 7.22
C PRO A 233 2.22 -4.14 8.52
N SER A 234 3.36 -4.83 8.61
CA SER A 234 3.74 -5.64 9.78
C SER A 234 3.76 -4.84 11.09
N GLN A 235 4.14 -3.57 11.04
CA GLN A 235 4.09 -2.65 12.19
C GLN A 235 2.68 -2.47 12.80
N ILE A 236 1.63 -2.76 12.04
CA ILE A 236 0.23 -2.78 12.50
C ILE A 236 -0.22 -4.23 12.74
N ALA A 237 0.08 -5.15 11.82
CA ALA A 237 -0.39 -6.52 11.88
C ALA A 237 0.20 -7.32 13.06
N ASP A 238 1.51 -7.20 13.32
CA ASP A 238 2.19 -8.01 14.35
C ASP A 238 1.70 -7.69 15.76
N PRO A 239 1.54 -6.39 16.18
CA PRO A 239 0.95 -6.08 17.48
C PRO A 239 -0.50 -6.57 17.62
N VAL A 240 -1.29 -6.52 16.54
CA VAL A 240 -2.67 -7.02 16.53
C VAL A 240 -2.71 -8.53 16.69
N ASP A 241 -1.84 -9.26 16.00
CA ASP A 241 -1.71 -10.72 16.14
C ASP A 241 -1.25 -11.12 17.55
N ALA A 242 -0.29 -10.39 18.13
CA ALA A 242 0.15 -10.61 19.51
C ALA A 242 -0.98 -10.38 20.52
N PHE A 243 -1.76 -9.30 20.35
CA PHE A 243 -2.88 -9.01 21.23
C PHE A 243 -4.06 -9.98 21.03
N TYR A 244 -4.30 -10.45 19.81
CA TYR A 244 -5.23 -11.53 19.52
C TYR A 244 -4.84 -12.80 20.28
N ASN A 245 -3.59 -13.25 20.16
CA ASN A 245 -3.14 -14.46 20.85
C ASN A 245 -3.26 -14.34 22.38
N PHE A 246 -3.07 -13.13 22.92
CA PHE A 246 -3.28 -12.84 24.34
C PHE A 246 -4.77 -12.90 24.76
N THR A 247 -5.68 -12.46 23.90
CA THR A 247 -7.14 -12.41 24.21
C THR A 247 -7.89 -13.69 23.83
N LYS A 248 -7.35 -14.49 22.90
CA LYS A 248 -7.93 -15.74 22.39
C LYS A 248 -8.45 -16.69 23.48
N PRO A 249 -7.71 -16.96 24.58
CA PRO A 249 -8.19 -17.87 25.62
C PRO A 249 -9.54 -17.45 26.20
N TRP A 250 -9.87 -16.16 26.26
CA TRP A 250 -11.13 -15.65 26.81
C TRP A 250 -12.38 -15.98 25.97
N ASN A 251 -12.19 -16.46 24.74
CA ASN A 251 -13.26 -16.94 23.87
C ASN A 251 -13.45 -18.46 23.94
N GLU A 252 -12.57 -19.17 24.65
CA GLU A 252 -12.64 -20.62 24.83
C GLU A 252 -13.26 -20.92 26.21
N PRO A 253 -14.47 -21.50 26.30
CA PRO A 253 -15.13 -21.74 27.58
C PRO A 253 -14.35 -22.65 28.53
N ALA A 254 -13.39 -23.44 28.04
CA ALA A 254 -12.65 -24.40 28.86
C ALA A 254 -11.51 -23.78 29.69
N THR A 255 -10.97 -22.62 29.31
CA THR A 255 -9.73 -22.06 29.90
C THR A 255 -9.98 -21.15 31.09
N HIS A 256 -11.02 -20.31 31.02
CA HIS A 256 -11.30 -19.29 32.05
C HIS A 256 -12.60 -19.53 32.83
N LYS A 257 -13.40 -20.52 32.46
CA LYS A 257 -14.62 -20.88 33.22
C LYS A 257 -14.24 -21.56 34.52
N LEU A 258 -14.92 -21.18 35.59
CA LEU A 258 -14.81 -21.82 36.90
C LEU A 258 -15.77 -23.01 36.98
N THR A 259 -15.32 -24.09 37.61
CA THR A 259 -16.17 -25.24 37.96
C THR A 259 -17.13 -24.89 39.09
N ASP A 260 -18.23 -25.63 39.23
CA ASP A 260 -19.28 -25.33 40.21
C ASP A 260 -18.82 -25.48 41.67
N ASN A 261 -17.71 -26.20 41.91
CA ASN A 261 -17.08 -26.35 43.22
C ASN A 261 -15.96 -25.30 43.49
N ALA A 262 -15.81 -24.28 42.64
CA ALA A 262 -14.81 -23.25 42.83
C ALA A 262 -15.06 -22.43 44.12
N THR A 263 -13.98 -22.05 44.78
CA THR A 263 -13.97 -21.25 46.00
C THR A 263 -14.00 -19.75 45.68
N ALA A 264 -14.39 -18.93 46.66
CA ALA A 264 -14.31 -17.47 46.56
C ALA A 264 -12.88 -16.97 46.21
N ALA A 265 -11.84 -17.60 46.76
CA ALA A 265 -10.45 -17.27 46.45
C ALA A 265 -10.10 -17.53 44.98
N GLN A 266 -10.58 -18.63 44.39
CA GLN A 266 -10.39 -18.92 42.97
C GLN A 266 -11.13 -17.93 42.07
N VAL A 267 -12.34 -17.50 42.45
CA VAL A 267 -13.04 -16.42 41.74
C VAL A 267 -12.22 -15.13 41.77
N LEU A 268 -11.72 -14.73 42.94
CA LEU A 268 -10.90 -13.52 43.08
C LEU A 268 -9.60 -13.60 42.25
N GLY A 269 -8.97 -14.77 42.19
CA GLY A 269 -7.81 -15.03 41.33
C GLY A 269 -8.14 -14.79 39.85
N LYS A 270 -9.24 -15.35 39.36
CA LYS A 270 -9.68 -15.16 37.97
C LYS A 270 -10.12 -13.73 37.64
N LEU A 271 -10.76 -13.03 38.58
CA LEU A 271 -11.08 -11.61 38.42
C LEU A 271 -9.81 -10.74 38.33
N LYS A 272 -8.73 -11.12 39.03
CA LYS A 272 -7.43 -10.47 38.91
C LYS A 272 -6.84 -10.68 37.52
N GLU A 273 -6.81 -11.92 37.01
CA GLU A 273 -6.38 -12.23 35.63
C GLU A 273 -7.15 -11.41 34.59
N PHE A 274 -8.48 -11.36 34.72
CA PHE A 274 -9.33 -10.58 33.83
C PHE A 274 -9.00 -9.08 33.88
N THR A 275 -8.82 -8.54 35.07
CA THR A 275 -8.47 -7.12 35.26
C THR A 275 -7.11 -6.77 34.61
N GLU A 276 -6.13 -7.67 34.66
CA GLU A 276 -4.86 -7.48 33.96
C GLU A 276 -5.03 -7.49 32.43
N MET A 277 -5.91 -8.34 31.91
CA MET A 277 -6.27 -8.30 30.48
C MET A 277 -6.91 -6.95 30.12
N LEU A 278 -7.84 -6.43 30.93
CA LEU A 278 -8.45 -5.11 30.71
C LEU A 278 -7.41 -3.98 30.69
N LYS A 279 -6.42 -4.01 31.59
CA LYS A 279 -5.34 -3.01 31.61
C LYS A 279 -4.51 -3.07 30.32
N LYS A 280 -4.15 -4.28 29.87
CA LYS A 280 -3.42 -4.44 28.60
C LYS A 280 -4.26 -3.98 27.41
N ALA A 281 -5.57 -4.26 27.41
CA ALA A 281 -6.49 -3.79 26.38
C ALA A 281 -6.58 -2.25 26.35
N ALA A 282 -6.60 -1.61 27.52
CA ALA A 282 -6.64 -0.15 27.65
C ALA A 282 -5.37 0.54 27.13
N VAL A 283 -4.21 -0.13 27.21
CA VAL A 283 -2.95 0.34 26.62
C VAL A 283 -2.92 0.07 25.11
N PHE A 284 -3.45 -1.07 24.68
CA PHE A 284 -3.40 -1.52 23.29
C PHE A 284 -4.34 -0.71 22.38
N ALA A 285 -5.59 -0.50 22.80
CA ALA A 285 -6.62 0.17 22.00
C ALA A 285 -6.18 1.53 21.39
N PRO A 286 -5.65 2.49 22.16
CA PRO A 286 -5.18 3.76 21.60
C PRO A 286 -3.92 3.58 20.76
N ARG A 287 -3.02 2.63 21.09
CA ARG A 287 -1.77 2.40 20.33
C ARG A 287 -2.01 1.91 18.92
N VAL A 288 -3.05 1.11 18.69
CA VAL A 288 -3.44 0.69 17.33
C VAL A 288 -3.73 1.90 16.46
N LEU A 289 -4.49 2.87 16.97
CA LEU A 289 -4.81 4.08 16.22
C LEU A 289 -3.56 4.94 15.95
N HIS A 290 -2.65 5.07 16.93
CA HIS A 290 -1.42 5.86 16.76
C HIS A 290 -0.45 5.29 15.72
N ASN A 291 -0.53 3.99 15.44
CA ASN A 291 0.38 3.30 14.53
C ASN A 291 -0.18 3.17 13.10
N ILE A 292 -1.38 3.69 12.81
CA ILE A 292 -2.02 3.68 11.49
C ILE A 292 -2.04 5.10 10.88
#